data_AF-A0A6P0XXN7-F1
#
_entry.id   AF-A0A6P0XXN7-F1
#
_cell.length_a   1.000
_cell.length_b   1.000
_cell.length_c   1.000
_cell.angle_alpha   90.00
_cell.angle_beta   90.00
_cell.angle_gamma   90.00
#
_symmetry.space_group_name_H-M   'P 1'
#
loop_
_entity.id
_entity.type
_entity.pdbx_description
1 polymer ?
#
loop_
_entity_poly.entity_id
_entity_poly.type
_entity_poly.pdbx_seq_one_letter_code
_entity_poly.pdbx_strand_id
1 'polypeptide(L)' 'MRSIPEERKATREILSSAVTTNDISDDAVFSDLLGSVEGDLVQVSGDGAYDKRKCYDTASKRGEHRQYHHEKMP' A
#
# COMPACT_ATOMS: atom_id res chain seq x y z
N MET A 1 24.18 21.89 7.25
CA MET A 1 23.55 20.91 6.34
C MET A 1 24.16 19.56 6.68
N ARG A 2 23.43 18.65 7.36
CA ARG A 2 23.95 17.32 7.69
C ARG A 2 23.54 16.37 6.58
N SER A 3 24.52 15.85 5.86
CA SER A 3 24.34 14.84 4.82
C SER A 3 23.70 13.60 5.41
N ILE A 4 22.62 13.12 4.80
CA ILE A 4 22.03 11.84 5.15
C ILE A 4 23.07 10.76 4.81
N PRO A 5 23.39 9.80 5.71
CA PRO A 5 24.28 8.69 5.39
C PRO A 5 23.75 7.92 4.18
N GLU A 6 24.64 7.49 3.28
CA GLU A 6 24.26 6.81 2.03
C GLU A 6 23.47 5.50 2.27
N GLU A 7 23.59 4.93 3.47
CA GLU A 7 22.81 3.80 4.00
C GLU A 7 21.33 4.12 4.23
N ARG A 8 20.93 5.40 4.11
CA ARG A 8 19.53 5.88 4.20
C ARG A 8 19.06 6.51 2.88
N LYS A 9 19.53 6.01 1.73
CA LYS A 9 18.75 6.14 0.50
C LYS A 9 17.55 5.21 0.59
N ALA A 10 16.38 5.77 0.89
CA ALA A 10 15.12 5.06 0.65
C ALA A 10 15.06 4.77 -0.86
N THR A 11 15.34 3.54 -1.26
CA THR A 11 15.13 3.12 -2.64
C THR A 11 13.63 3.29 -2.89
N ARG A 12 13.25 4.13 -3.85
CA ARG A 12 11.86 4.22 -4.33
C ARG A 12 11.57 3.01 -5.22
N GLU A 13 11.90 1.84 -4.70
CA GLU A 13 11.82 0.57 -5.39
C GLU A 13 10.40 0.03 -5.27
N ILE A 14 9.89 -0.49 -6.39
CA ILE A 14 8.60 -1.14 -6.43
C ILE A 14 8.84 -2.63 -6.18
N LEU A 15 8.40 -3.13 -5.03
CA LEU A 15 8.60 -4.52 -4.63
C LEU A 15 7.57 -5.47 -5.25
N SER A 16 6.36 -4.98 -5.55
CA SER A 16 5.30 -5.77 -6.16
C SER A 16 4.29 -4.87 -6.89
N SER A 17 3.71 -5.35 -7.99
CA SER A 17 2.67 -4.67 -8.75
C SER A 17 1.78 -5.67 -9.50
N ALA A 18 0.54 -5.29 -9.76
CA ALA A 18 -0.38 -6.03 -10.61
C ALA A 18 -0.99 -5.10 -11.66
N VAL A 19 -1.10 -5.60 -12.89
CA VAL A 19 -1.88 -4.98 -13.96
C VAL A 19 -3.03 -5.93 -14.26
N THR A 20 -4.26 -5.45 -14.12
CA THR A 20 -5.45 -6.26 -14.28
C THR A 20 -6.37 -5.69 -15.36
N THR A 21 -7.35 -6.48 -15.76
CA THR A 21 -8.49 -6.02 -16.56
C THR A 21 -9.53 -5.34 -15.68
N ASN A 22 -10.41 -4.52 -16.27
CA ASN A 22 -11.39 -3.68 -15.55
C ASN A 22 -12.43 -4.46 -14.71
N ASP A 23 -12.54 -5.78 -14.90
CA ASP A 23 -13.43 -6.66 -14.14
C ASP A 23 -12.80 -7.18 -12.83
N ILE A 24 -11.51 -6.95 -12.62
CA ILE A 24 -10.80 -7.38 -11.41
C ILE A 24 -10.70 -6.20 -10.45
N SER A 25 -11.22 -6.38 -9.23
CA SER A 25 -11.13 -5.37 -8.20
C SER A 25 -9.87 -5.50 -7.35
N ASP A 26 -9.44 -4.38 -6.76
CA ASP A 26 -8.23 -4.29 -5.94
C ASP A 26 -8.21 -5.32 -4.80
N ASP A 27 -9.36 -5.58 -4.16
CA ASP A 27 -9.47 -6.57 -3.08
C ASP A 27 -9.14 -8.00 -3.52
N ALA A 28 -9.22 -8.31 -4.82
CA ALA A 28 -8.90 -9.62 -5.37
C ALA A 28 -7.38 -9.86 -5.49
N VAL A 29 -6.57 -8.81 -5.63
CA VAL A 29 -5.11 -8.91 -5.84
C VAL A 29 -4.30 -8.38 -4.65
N PHE A 30 -4.89 -7.54 -3.81
CA PHE A 30 -4.20 -6.83 -2.74
C PHE A 30 -3.50 -7.76 -1.72
N SER A 31 -4.12 -8.90 -1.38
CA SER A 31 -3.53 -9.87 -0.44
C SER A 31 -2.22 -10.47 -0.96
N ASP A 32 -2.18 -10.80 -2.25
CA ASP A 32 -1.01 -11.43 -2.88
C ASP A 32 0.12 -10.41 -3.06
N LEU A 33 -0.23 -9.17 -3.41
CA LEU A 33 0.72 -8.06 -3.48
C LEU A 33 1.37 -7.79 -2.13
N LEU A 34 0.57 -7.76 -1.06
CA LEU A 34 1.10 -7.62 0.30
C LEU A 34 2.02 -8.80 0.65
N GLY A 35 1.58 -10.03 0.43
CA GLY A 35 2.38 -11.23 0.75
C GLY A 35 3.74 -11.29 0.05
N SER A 36 3.88 -10.60 -1.09
CA SER A 36 5.14 -10.51 -1.84
C SER A 36 6.16 -9.55 -1.22
N VAL A 37 5.74 -8.67 -0.32
CA VAL A 37 6.63 -7.73 0.37
C VAL A 37 7.21 -8.38 1.62
N GLU A 38 8.52 -8.52 1.68
CA GLU A 38 9.22 -9.02 2.86
C GLU A 38 9.41 -7.91 3.92
N GLY A 39 9.30 -8.27 5.20
CA GLY A 39 9.49 -7.36 6.32
C GLY A 39 8.21 -6.66 6.81
N ASP A 40 8.40 -5.75 7.76
CA ASP A 40 7.30 -5.02 8.41
C ASP A 40 6.79 -3.88 7.54
N LEU A 41 5.49 -3.87 7.31
CA LEU A 41 4.82 -2.75 6.67
C LEU A 41 4.30 -1.77 7.73
N VAL A 42 4.71 -0.51 7.59
CA VAL A 42 4.42 0.53 8.59
C VAL A 42 3.17 1.34 8.24
N GLN A 43 2.83 1.43 6.94
CA GLN A 43 1.80 2.31 6.44
C GLN A 43 1.18 1.81 5.14
N VAL A 44 -0.15 1.87 5.08
CA VAL A 44 -0.94 1.79 3.84
C VAL A 44 -1.65 3.10 3.58
N SER A 45 -1.59 3.56 2.34
CA SER A 45 -2.37 4.68 1.82
C SER A 45 -3.15 4.23 0.58
N GLY A 46 -4.36 4.76 0.43
CA GLY A 46 -5.21 4.55 -0.74
C GLY A 46 -5.96 5.83 -1.07
N ASP A 47 -6.41 5.97 -2.31
CA ASP A 47 -7.11 7.18 -2.79
C ASP A 47 -8.62 7.13 -2.47
N GLY A 48 -9.14 5.96 -2.12
CA GLY A 48 -10.54 5.75 -1.80
C GLY A 48 -11.48 5.67 -3.02
N ALA A 49 -10.95 5.57 -4.23
CA ALA A 49 -11.76 5.39 -5.44
C ALA A 49 -12.03 3.89 -5.71
N TYR A 50 -10.96 3.09 -5.82
CA TYR A 50 -11.03 1.65 -6.13
C TYR A 50 -10.78 0.76 -4.91
N ASP A 51 -10.15 1.32 -3.87
CA ASP A 51 -9.92 0.65 -2.60
C ASP A 51 -11.22 0.32 -1.86
N LYS A 52 -11.54 -0.98 -1.76
CA LYS A 52 -12.68 -1.44 -0.97
C LYS A 52 -12.29 -1.64 0.49
N ARG A 53 -13.31 -1.68 1.37
CA ARG A 53 -13.13 -1.96 2.81
C ARG A 53 -12.28 -3.22 3.08
N LYS A 54 -12.43 -4.25 2.25
CA LYS A 54 -11.69 -5.51 2.33
C LYS A 54 -10.17 -5.32 2.20
N CYS A 55 -9.69 -4.36 1.41
CA CYS A 55 -8.25 -4.06 1.32
C CYS A 55 -7.72 -3.63 2.69
N TYR A 56 -8.43 -2.73 3.37
CA TYR A 56 -8.03 -2.26 4.69
C TYR A 56 -8.13 -3.35 5.77
N ASP A 57 -9.15 -4.21 5.70
CA ASP A 57 -9.26 -5.35 6.62
C ASP A 57 -8.05 -6.30 6.46
N THR A 58 -7.59 -6.52 5.23
CA THR A 58 -6.39 -7.32 4.93
C THR A 58 -5.12 -6.65 5.46
N ALA A 59 -4.94 -5.34 5.24
CA ALA A 59 -3.80 -4.58 5.77
C ALA A 59 -3.78 -4.57 7.31
N SER A 60 -4.92 -4.33 7.95
CA SER A 60 -5.02 -4.34 9.42
C SER A 60 -4.73 -5.73 10.01
N LYS A 61 -5.15 -6.82 9.35
CA LYS A 61 -4.78 -8.18 9.77
C LYS A 61 -3.28 -8.44 9.71
N ARG A 62 -2.57 -7.76 8.82
CA ARG A 62 -1.12 -7.86 8.69
C ARG A 62 -0.36 -7.01 9.72
N GLY A 63 -1.04 -6.11 10.43
CA GLY A 63 -0.46 -5.27 11.49
C GLY A 63 -0.22 -3.82 11.08
N GLU A 64 -0.88 -3.34 10.03
CA GLU A 64 -0.54 -2.05 9.41
C GLU A 64 -1.41 -0.88 9.90
N HIS A 65 -0.80 0.29 10.05
CA HIS A 65 -1.48 1.52 10.42
C HIS A 65 -2.00 2.26 9.18
N ARG A 66 -3.31 2.52 9.16
CA ARG A 66 -4.00 3.22 8.07
C ARG A 66 -3.74 4.72 8.12
N GLN A 67 -3.31 5.32 7.01
CA GLN A 67 -3.37 6.78 6.81
C GLN A 67 -4.44 7.11 5.76
N TYR A 68 -5.35 8.01 6.12
CA TYR A 68 -6.37 8.51 5.20
C TYR A 68 -5.85 9.79 4.54
N HIS A 69 -5.83 9.84 3.22
CA HIS A 69 -5.87 11.09 2.47
C HIS A 69 -7.27 11.23 1.87
N HIS A 70 -8.21 11.72 2.67
CA HIS A 70 -9.56 12.03 2.24
C HIS A 70 -9.65 13.52 1.96
N GLU A 71 -9.26 13.97 0.77
CA GLU A 71 -9.85 15.19 0.24
C GLU A 71 -11.29 14.83 -0.17
N LYS A 72 -12.21 15.15 0.74
CA LYS A 72 -13.65 15.20 0.52
C LYS A 72 -13.93 15.85 -0.84
N MET A 73 -14.40 15.07 -1.82
CA MET A 73 -15.18 15.61 -2.93
C MET A 73 -16.67 15.49 -2.55
N PRO A 74 -17.48 16.53 -2.79
CA PRO A 74 -18.86 16.66 -2.31
C PRO A 74 -19.79 15.53 -2.74
#